data_AF-A0A7J9G4K2-F1
#
_entry.id   AF-A0A7J9G4K2-F1
#
_cell.length_a   1.000
_cell.length_b   1.000
_cell.length_c   1.000
_cell.angle_alpha   90.00
_cell.angle_beta   90.00
_cell.angle_gamma   90.00
#
_symmetry.space_group_name_H-M   'P 1'
#
loop_
_entity.id
_entity.type
_entity.pdbx_description
1 polymer ?
#
loop_
_entity_poly.entity_id
_entity_poly.type
_entity_poly.pdbx_seq_one_letter_code
_entity_poly.pdbx_strand_id
1 'polypeptide(L)'
;EIPVVSLNDDGKIVLSEEQGLSDREPVNKEKRKINLSSIPFSLTCVIHKNYILADPTAEEESIMDTIVTVVLDSSSQLVSLHKPGGTVLAYTSAIQDCIALTRQRVKELQKILEEAISGMEVD
;
A
#
# COMPACT_ATOMS: atom_id res chain seq x y z
N GLU A 1 2.15 13.30 -10.53
CA GLU A 1 1.09 14.21 -11.04
C GLU A 1 0.41 13.52 -12.22
N ILE A 2 -0.92 13.61 -12.36
CA ILE A 2 -1.61 13.03 -13.52
C ILE A 2 -1.51 14.07 -14.66
N PRO A 3 -0.91 13.72 -15.81
CA PRO A 3 -0.71 14.68 -16.89
C PRO A 3 -2.04 15.11 -17.50
N VAL A 4 -2.10 16.37 -17.93
CA VAL A 4 -3.24 16.91 -18.66
C VAL A 4 -3.22 16.35 -20.09
N VAL A 5 -4.32 15.72 -20.50
CA VAL A 5 -4.46 15.11 -21.82
C VAL A 5 -5.69 15.64 -22.55
N SER A 6 -5.61 15.72 -23.88
CA SER A 6 -6.72 16.02 -24.79
C SER A 6 -6.89 14.92 -25.84
N LEU A 7 -8.07 14.87 -26.46
CA LEU A 7 -8.39 13.91 -27.52
C LEU A 7 -8.39 14.61 -28.89
N ASN A 8 -7.58 14.12 -29.82
CA ASN A 8 -7.54 14.60 -31.20
C ASN A 8 -8.73 14.06 -32.02
N ASP A 9 -8.98 14.62 -33.20
CA ASP A 9 -10.05 14.19 -34.12
C ASP A 9 -9.94 12.74 -34.56
N ASP A 10 -8.72 12.22 -34.60
CA ASP A 10 -8.42 10.82 -34.89
C ASP A 10 -8.66 9.89 -33.68
N GLY A 11 -9.22 10.41 -32.57
CA GLY A 11 -9.43 9.66 -31.32
C GLY A 11 -8.15 9.36 -30.53
N LYS A 12 -7.03 10.02 -30.87
CA LYS A 12 -5.74 9.83 -30.19
C LYS A 12 -5.61 10.72 -28.95
N ILE A 13 -5.02 10.18 -27.88
CA ILE A 13 -4.70 10.91 -26.65
C ILE A 13 -3.39 11.68 -26.87
N VAL A 14 -3.40 13.00 -26.65
CA VAL A 14 -2.20 13.85 -26.70
C VAL A 14 -1.97 14.56 -25.38
N LEU A 15 -0.69 14.75 -25.04
CA LEU A 15 -0.28 15.53 -23.87
C LEU A 15 -0.48 17.01 -24.16
N SER A 16 -1.22 17.73 -23.31
CA SER A 16 -1.55 19.14 -23.55
C SER A 16 -0.39 20.11 -23.34
N GLU A 17 0.80 19.63 -22.95
CA GLU A 17 1.99 20.46 -22.69
C GLU A 17 2.75 20.88 -23.96
N GLU A 18 2.60 20.16 -25.09
CA GLU A 18 3.52 20.33 -26.21
C GLU A 18 3.07 21.26 -27.35
N GLN A 19 1.83 21.75 -27.38
CA GLN A 19 1.39 22.59 -28.50
C GLN A 19 0.47 23.72 -28.05
N GLY A 20 0.99 24.95 -28.11
CA GLY A 20 0.25 26.20 -27.92
C GLY A 20 -0.84 26.47 -28.97
N LEU A 21 -1.36 25.45 -29.64
CA LEU A 21 -2.48 25.51 -30.58
C LEU A 21 -3.24 24.18 -30.55
N SER A 22 -4.18 24.04 -29.62
CA SER A 22 -5.35 23.20 -29.89
C SER A 22 -6.57 23.84 -29.22
N ASP A 23 -7.54 24.29 -30.03
CA ASP A 23 -8.83 24.88 -29.62
C ASP A 23 -9.76 23.89 -28.89
N ARG A 24 -9.20 22.89 -28.19
CA ARG A 24 -9.94 21.82 -27.53
C ARG A 24 -9.78 21.91 -26.05
N GLU A 25 -10.90 21.81 -25.36
CA GLU A 25 -10.91 21.76 -23.91
C GLU A 25 -10.12 20.53 -23.42
N PRO A 26 -9.16 20.71 -22.51
CA PRO A 26 -8.47 19.58 -21.90
C PRO A 26 -9.47 18.67 -21.18
N VAL A 27 -9.31 17.36 -21.33
CA VAL A 27 -10.21 16.36 -20.70
C VAL A 27 -10.01 16.34 -19.18
N ASN A 28 -8.84 16.80 -18.71
CA ASN A 28 -8.50 16.87 -17.30
C ASN A 28 -8.05 18.30 -16.96
N LYS A 29 -9.00 19.19 -16.67
CA LYS A 29 -8.74 20.64 -16.46
C LYS A 29 -8.04 20.98 -15.15
N GLU A 30 -8.06 20.09 -14.15
CA GLU A 30 -7.59 20.37 -12.79
C GLU A 30 -6.85 19.19 -12.16
N LYS A 31 -6.01 19.49 -11.16
CA LYS A 31 -5.39 18.48 -10.29
C LYS A 31 -6.48 17.64 -9.64
N ARG A 32 -6.64 16.39 -10.06
CA ARG A 32 -7.60 15.45 -9.48
C ARG A 32 -6.96 14.55 -8.44
N LYS A 33 -7.65 14.39 -7.31
CA LYS A 33 -7.38 13.34 -6.33
C LYS A 33 -7.66 11.98 -6.97
N ILE A 34 -6.79 11.00 -6.71
CA ILE A 34 -7.01 9.61 -7.12
C ILE A 34 -8.04 9.00 -6.17
N ASN A 35 -9.09 8.39 -6.73
CA ASN A 35 -10.03 7.61 -5.96
C ASN A 35 -9.45 6.21 -5.70
N LEU A 36 -8.92 6.01 -4.50
CA LEU A 36 -8.46 4.70 -4.03
C LEU A 36 -9.65 3.97 -3.40
N SER A 37 -9.96 2.76 -3.89
CA SER A 37 -11.06 1.95 -3.35
C SER A 37 -10.75 1.37 -1.97
N SER A 38 -9.48 1.08 -1.70
CA SER A 38 -8.97 0.68 -0.39
C SER A 38 -7.47 0.91 -0.31
N ILE A 39 -6.98 1.09 0.91
CA ILE A 39 -5.56 1.29 1.21
C ILE A 39 -5.07 0.01 1.91
N PRO A 40 -4.18 -0.77 1.28
CA PRO A 40 -3.60 -1.94 1.91
C PRO A 40 -2.49 -1.53 2.89
N PHE A 41 -2.43 -2.23 4.03
CA PHE A 41 -1.38 -2.10 5.03
C PHE A 41 -0.67 -3.43 5.18
N SER A 42 0.66 -3.39 5.16
CA SER A 42 1.51 -4.57 5.35
C SER A 42 2.16 -4.55 6.74
N LEU A 43 2.25 -5.72 7.36
CA LEU A 43 3.11 -5.95 8.52
C LEU A 43 4.00 -7.15 8.22
N THR A 44 5.30 -6.96 8.43
CA THR A 44 6.28 -8.04 8.38
C THR A 44 6.52 -8.54 9.79
N CYS A 45 6.44 -9.86 9.95
CA CYS A 45 6.69 -10.55 11.21
C CYS A 45 7.76 -11.62 11.02
N VAL A 46 8.62 -11.77 12.01
CA VAL A 46 9.56 -12.90 12.11
C VAL A 46 8.97 -13.95 13.04
N ILE A 47 9.04 -15.21 12.61
CA ILE A 47 8.65 -16.36 13.43
C ILE A 47 9.92 -17.08 13.87
N HIS A 48 10.21 -17.06 15.17
CA HIS A 48 11.34 -17.78 15.75
C HIS A 48 10.87 -18.67 16.90
N LYS A 49 10.93 -19.99 16.70
CA LYS A 49 10.46 -21.00 17.67
C LYS A 49 8.99 -20.74 18.07
N ASN A 50 8.77 -20.21 19.26
CA ASN A 50 7.45 -19.89 19.82
C ASN A 50 7.18 -18.38 19.91
N TYR A 51 8.08 -17.56 19.36
CA TYR A 51 7.98 -16.11 19.41
C TYR A 51 7.66 -15.54 18.03
N ILE A 52 6.78 -14.55 18.01
CA ILE A 52 6.45 -13.75 16.85
C ILE A 52 6.93 -12.33 17.14
N LEU A 53 7.85 -11.85 16.32
CA LEU A 53 8.37 -10.49 16.37
C LEU A 53 7.69 -9.70 15.26
N ALA A 54 7.07 -8.58 15.60
CA ALA A 54 6.45 -7.69 14.63
C ALA A 54 7.42 -6.55 14.31
N ASP A 55 7.57 -6.26 13.02
CA ASP A 55 8.46 -5.21 12.49
C ASP A 55 9.94 -5.43 12.88
N PRO A 56 10.59 -6.47 12.32
CA PRO A 56 11.95 -6.84 12.69
C PRO A 56 12.96 -5.78 12.26
N THR A 57 14.03 -5.60 13.05
CA THR A 57 15.18 -4.77 12.62
C THR A 57 16.08 -5.52 11.66
N ALA A 58 17.00 -4.81 10.99
CA ALA A 58 17.96 -5.42 10.08
C ALA A 58 18.84 -6.50 10.77
N GLU A 59 19.19 -6.30 12.05
CA GLU A 59 19.91 -7.29 12.83
C GLU A 59 19.05 -8.54 13.08
N GLU A 60 17.77 -8.36 13.39
CA GLU A 60 16.84 -9.46 13.64
C GLU A 60 16.57 -10.25 12.36
N GLU A 61 16.38 -9.58 11.22
CA GLU A 61 16.20 -10.23 9.92
C GLU A 61 17.44 -11.04 9.50
N SER A 62 18.65 -10.57 9.83
CA SER A 62 19.91 -11.26 9.50
C SER A 62 20.10 -12.59 10.25
N ILE A 63 19.53 -12.69 11.46
CA ILE A 63 19.65 -13.88 12.31
C ILE A 63 18.52 -14.88 12.05
N MET A 64 17.40 -14.43 11.48
CA MET A 64 16.14 -15.15 11.51
C MET A 64 15.73 -15.67 10.12
N ASP A 65 15.58 -16.99 10.02
CA ASP A 65 15.33 -17.67 8.73
C ASP A 65 13.86 -17.63 8.26
N THR A 66 12.92 -17.10 9.05
CA THR A 66 11.50 -17.18 8.71
C THR A 66 10.78 -15.87 8.95
N ILE A 67 10.51 -15.21 7.82
CA ILE A 67 9.76 -13.97 7.72
C ILE A 67 8.39 -14.28 7.12
N VAL A 68 7.37 -13.59 7.59
CA VAL A 68 6.00 -13.62 7.06
C VAL A 68 5.50 -12.20 6.94
N THR A 69 5.13 -11.80 5.74
CA THR A 69 4.48 -10.51 5.48
C THR A 69 3.00 -10.74 5.26
N VAL A 70 2.17 -10.07 6.06
CA VAL A 70 0.72 -10.08 5.96
C VAL A 70 0.28 -8.73 5.43
N VAL A 71 -0.58 -8.72 4.42
CA VAL A 71 -1.19 -7.50 3.87
C VAL A 71 -2.69 -7.55 4.08
N LEU A 72 -3.21 -6.55 4.78
CA LEU A 72 -4.65 -6.39 5.03
C LEU A 72 -5.17 -5.12 4.36
N ASP A 73 -6.43 -5.13 3.93
CA ASP A 73 -7.13 -3.93 3.46
C ASP A 73 -7.64 -3.07 4.64
N SER A 74 -8.21 -1.90 4.34
CA SER A 74 -8.81 -1.00 5.34
C SER A 74 -10.01 -1.62 6.07
N SER A 75 -10.65 -2.64 5.51
CA SER A 75 -11.70 -3.45 6.13
C SER A 75 -11.15 -4.65 6.90
N SER A 76 -9.83 -4.70 7.10
CA SER A 76 -9.09 -5.78 7.75
C SER A 76 -9.26 -7.14 7.06
N GLN A 77 -9.54 -7.19 5.76
CA GLN A 77 -9.56 -8.42 4.98
C GLN A 77 -8.16 -8.74 4.46
N LEU A 78 -7.85 -10.03 4.37
CA LEU A 78 -6.56 -10.49 3.87
C LEU A 78 -6.45 -10.27 2.37
N VAL A 79 -5.49 -9.45 1.95
CA VAL A 79 -5.18 -9.19 0.55
C VAL A 79 -4.07 -10.11 0.07
N SER A 80 -3.01 -10.24 0.86
CA SER A 80 -1.86 -11.07 0.51
C SER A 80 -1.19 -11.62 1.77
N LEU A 81 -0.67 -12.84 1.64
CA LEU A 81 0.19 -13.46 2.63
C LEU A 81 1.45 -13.92 1.90
N HIS A 82 2.60 -13.39 2.29
CA HIS A 82 3.88 -13.75 1.71
C HIS A 82 4.77 -14.39 2.76
N LYS A 83 5.07 -15.67 2.58
CA LYS A 83 6.11 -16.37 3.33
C LYS A 83 7.19 -16.77 2.32
N PRO A 84 8.32 -16.04 2.24
CA PRO A 84 9.47 -16.54 1.50
C PRO A 84 9.92 -17.88 2.11
N GLY A 85 10.48 -18.76 1.29
CA GLY A 85 11.00 -20.06 1.74
C GLY A 85 11.86 -19.94 3.00
N GLY A 86 11.90 -20.98 3.81
CA GLY A 86 12.64 -20.97 5.07
C GLY A 86 12.45 -22.27 5.84
N THR A 87 13.34 -22.51 6.81
CA THR A 87 13.46 -23.77 7.55
C THR A 87 12.30 -24.00 8.54
N VAL A 88 11.69 -22.92 9.04
CA VAL A 88 10.61 -23.00 10.03
C VAL A 88 9.25 -23.12 9.33
N LEU A 89 8.50 -24.14 9.72
CA LEU A 89 7.09 -24.30 9.37
C LEU A 89 6.27 -23.21 10.06
N ALA A 90 5.63 -22.35 9.27
CA ALA A 90 4.64 -21.43 9.81
C ALA A 90 3.36 -22.21 10.10
N TYR A 91 3.17 -22.62 11.35
CA TYR A 91 1.93 -23.26 11.79
C TYR A 91 0.75 -22.31 11.60
N THR A 92 -0.43 -22.86 11.31
CA THR A 92 -1.66 -22.08 11.10
C THR A 92 -1.95 -21.12 12.26
N SER A 93 -1.66 -21.53 13.50
CA SER A 93 -1.81 -20.67 14.69
C SER A 93 -0.91 -19.43 14.63
N ALA A 94 0.37 -19.61 14.30
CA ALA A 94 1.30 -18.48 14.19
C ALA A 94 0.89 -17.51 13.07
N ILE A 95 0.35 -18.02 11.96
CA ILE A 95 -0.18 -17.17 10.88
C ILE A 95 -1.41 -16.41 11.35
N GLN A 96 -2.32 -17.05 12.10
CA GLN A 96 -3.49 -16.39 12.68
C GLN A 96 -3.09 -15.28 13.66
N ASP A 97 -2.08 -15.52 14.49
CA ASP A 97 -1.53 -14.53 15.42
C ASP A 97 -0.88 -13.35 14.67
N CYS A 98 -0.10 -13.62 13.60
CA CYS A 98 0.43 -12.58 12.73
C CYS A 98 -0.68 -11.74 12.09
N ILE A 99 -1.77 -12.37 11.63
CA ILE A 99 -2.92 -11.66 11.08
C ILE A 99 -3.59 -10.81 12.15
N ALA A 100 -3.75 -11.32 13.37
CA ALA A 100 -4.34 -10.58 14.50
C ALA A 100 -3.49 -9.34 14.86
N LEU A 101 -2.17 -9.50 14.92
CA LEU A 101 -1.23 -8.39 15.13
C LEU A 101 -1.33 -7.35 14.00
N THR A 102 -1.40 -7.81 12.75
CA THR A 102 -1.55 -6.93 11.58
C THR A 102 -2.85 -6.13 11.65
N ARG A 103 -3.96 -6.75 12.06
CA ARG A 103 -5.26 -6.06 12.24
C ARG A 103 -5.18 -4.93 13.26
N GLN A 104 -4.44 -5.11 14.35
CA GLN A 104 -4.24 -4.06 15.33
C GLN A 104 -3.41 -2.91 14.74
N ARG A 105 -2.30 -3.23 14.06
CA ARG A 105 -1.44 -2.24 13.40
C ARG A 105 -2.15 -1.46 12.30
N VAL A 106 -3.02 -2.09 11.52
CA VAL A 106 -3.82 -1.40 10.49
C VAL A 106 -4.64 -0.27 11.09
N LYS A 107 -5.29 -0.49 12.24
CA LYS A 107 -6.10 0.55 12.90
C LYS A 107 -5.26 1.75 13.35
N GLU A 108 -4.07 1.48 13.89
CA GLU A 108 -3.13 2.52 14.33
C GLU A 108 -2.59 3.31 13.13
N LEU A 109 -2.12 2.61 12.09
CA LEU A 109 -1.55 3.23 10.89
C LEU A 109 -2.60 3.99 10.08
N GLN A 110 -3.84 3.48 10.01
CA GLN A 110 -4.93 4.18 9.34
C GLN A 110 -5.21 5.52 10.02
N LYS A 111 -5.24 5.57 11.36
CA LYS A 111 -5.43 6.80 12.10
C LYS A 111 -4.30 7.81 11.84
N ILE A 112 -3.05 7.35 11.88
CA ILE A 112 -1.88 8.20 11.59
C ILE A 112 -1.93 8.74 10.16
N LEU A 113 -2.32 7.90 9.20
CA LEU A 113 -2.44 8.30 7.81
C LEU A 113 -3.56 9.32 7.60
N GLU A 114 -4.73 9.13 8.22
CA GLU A 114 -5.84 10.07 8.19
C GLU A 114 -5.45 11.42 8.81
N GLU A 115 -4.75 11.41 9.94
CA GLU A 115 -4.21 12.61 10.59
C GLU A 115 -3.21 13.34 9.67
N ALA A 116 -2.26 12.60 9.07
CA ALA A 116 -1.25 13.16 8.18
C ALA A 116 -1.86 13.76 6.90
N ILE A 117 -2.87 13.10 6.31
CA ILE A 117 -3.58 13.62 5.13
C ILE A 117 -4.40 14.87 5.50
N SER A 118 -5.02 14.90 6.68
CA SER A 118 -5.81 16.06 7.13
C SER A 118 -4.96 17.33 7.30
N GLY A 119 -3.69 17.17 7.70
CA GLY A 119 -2.73 18.27 7.80
C GLY A 119 -2.17 18.76 6.47
N MET A 120 -2.42 18.05 5.37
CA MET A 120 -2.03 18.42 4.02
C MET A 120 -3.23 19.03 3.30
N GLU A 121 -3.58 20.28 3.64
CA GLU A 121 -4.43 21.09 2.75
C GLU A 121 -3.64 21.35 1.46
N VAL A 122 -4.22 20.89 0.35
CA VAL A 122 -3.70 21.15 -1.00
C VAL A 122 -4.55 22.31 -1.54
N ASP A 123 -3.97 23.51 -1.55
CA ASP A 123 -4.46 24.66 -2.34
C ASP A 123 -4.50 24.33 -3.84
#